data_AF-A0AAD5GZL2-F1
#
_entry.id   AF-A0AAD5GZL2-F1
#
_cell.length_a   1.000
_cell.length_b   1.000
_cell.length_c   1.000
_cell.angle_alpha   90.00
_cell.angle_beta   90.00
_cell.angle_gamma   90.00
#
_symmetry.space_group_name_H-M   'P 1'
#
loop_
_entity.id
_entity.type
_entity.pdbx_description
1 polymer ?
#
loop_
_entity_poly.entity_id
_entity_poly.type
_entity_poly.pdbx_seq_one_letter_code
_entity_poly.pdbx_strand_id
1 'polypeptide(L)'
;MLALPGGAEALRLWSAEEPDLYLLLLSLVDSCRSCDGSGSGSGDGGGGGSTGGSAGASGGGSAVGSSGGEVLEIEACQVGFRHAQVKGRQLLHNNQSVMIKGVNRHEHDPRRGKTVSLDSMVQARAVYLRFVDAT
;
A
#
# COMPACT_ATOMS: atom_id res chain seq x y z
N MET A 1 15.51 3.67 -9.69
CA MET A 1 14.56 4.39 -10.57
C MET A 1 13.32 3.52 -10.67
N LEU A 2 12.21 3.93 -10.03
CA LEU A 2 10.95 3.18 -10.08
C LEU A 2 10.39 3.28 -11.49
N ALA A 3 10.52 2.22 -12.27
CA ALA A 3 9.95 2.13 -13.61
C ALA A 3 8.52 1.57 -13.48
N LEU A 4 7.52 2.40 -13.77
CA LEU A 4 6.13 1.96 -13.84
C LEU A 4 5.91 1.17 -15.14
N PRO A 5 5.31 -0.03 -15.09
CA PRO A 5 4.98 -0.78 -16.29
C PRO A 5 3.85 -0.04 -17.04
N GLY A 6 4.16 0.50 -18.23
CA GLY A 6 3.19 1.22 -19.07
C GLY A 6 3.73 2.44 -19.82
N GLY A 7 4.99 2.84 -19.58
CA GLY A 7 5.45 4.14 -20.05
C GLY A 7 4.82 5.25 -19.20
N ALA A 8 5.49 6.38 -19.05
CA ALA A 8 4.98 7.50 -18.28
C ALA A 8 3.82 8.17 -19.05
N GLU A 9 2.64 7.54 -19.09
CA GLU A 9 1.41 8.31 -19.15
C GLU A 9 1.50 9.37 -18.05
N ALA A 10 1.27 10.63 -18.41
CA ALA A 10 1.52 11.77 -17.54
C ALA A 10 0.89 11.52 -16.17
N LEU A 11 1.74 11.27 -15.16
CA LEU A 11 1.29 11.01 -13.80
C LEU A 11 0.39 12.15 -13.35
N ARG A 12 -0.79 11.80 -12.84
CA ARG A 12 -1.67 12.79 -12.23
C ARG A 12 -1.05 13.23 -10.92
N LEU A 13 -0.93 14.54 -10.77
CA LEU A 13 -0.34 15.13 -9.58
C LEU A 13 -1.44 15.32 -8.55
N TRP A 14 -1.16 14.90 -7.32
CA TRP A 14 -2.01 15.14 -6.18
C TRP A 14 -2.05 16.65 -5.88
N SER A 15 -3.25 17.18 -5.65
CA SER A 15 -3.50 18.47 -4.99
C SER A 15 -4.61 18.33 -3.95
N ALA A 16 -4.86 19.40 -3.18
CA ALA A 16 -5.99 19.43 -2.25
C ALA A 16 -7.35 19.52 -2.96
N GLU A 17 -7.40 20.11 -4.16
CA GLU A 17 -8.60 20.18 -5.00
C GLU A 17 -8.83 18.88 -5.78
N GLU A 18 -7.76 18.27 -6.28
CA GLU A 18 -7.76 17.03 -7.07
C GLU A 18 -6.89 15.99 -6.35
N PRO A 19 -7.44 15.23 -5.39
CA PRO A 19 -6.68 14.32 -4.56
C PRO A 19 -6.42 12.98 -5.28
N ASP A 20 -5.75 13.02 -6.43
CA ASP A 20 -5.36 11.84 -7.20
C ASP A 20 -4.36 10.98 -6.41
N LEU A 21 -4.74 9.73 -6.13
CA LEU A 21 -3.97 8.77 -5.34
C LEU A 21 -3.80 7.46 -6.11
N TYR A 22 -2.61 6.89 -5.98
CA TYR A 22 -2.24 5.59 -6.52
C TYR A 22 -2.10 4.58 -5.39
N LEU A 23 -2.43 3.31 -5.64
CA LEU A 23 -2.14 2.23 -4.69
C LEU A 23 -0.76 1.65 -5.01
N LEU A 24 0.19 1.82 -4.10
CA LEU A 24 1.50 1.19 -4.18
C LEU A 24 1.45 -0.14 -3.42
N LEU A 25 1.72 -1.23 -4.12
CA LEU A 25 1.88 -2.56 -3.55
C LEU A 25 3.37 -2.91 -3.48
N LEU A 26 3.85 -3.25 -2.29
CA LEU A 26 5.19 -3.76 -2.06
C LEU A 26 5.09 -5.24 -1.71
N SER A 27 5.76 -6.09 -2.47
CA SER A 27 5.76 -7.54 -2.26
C SER A 27 7.14 -7.99 -1.78
N LEU A 28 7.18 -8.71 -0.67
CA LEU A 28 8.36 -9.44 -0.21
C LEU A 28 8.38 -10.81 -0.90
N VAL A 29 9.48 -11.15 -1.55
CA VAL A 29 9.61 -12.38 -2.36
C VAL A 29 10.81 -13.17 -1.87
N ASP A 30 10.64 -14.47 -1.66
CA ASP A 30 11.75 -15.38 -1.36
C ASP A 30 12.60 -15.61 -2.61
N SER A 31 13.90 -15.35 -2.51
CA SER A 31 14.82 -15.51 -3.63
C SER A 31 15.49 -16.89 -3.67
N CYS A 32 15.18 -17.78 -2.73
CA CYS A 32 15.85 -19.07 -2.65
C CYS A 32 15.52 -19.94 -3.88
N ARG A 33 16.53 -20.15 -4.72
CA ARG A 33 16.52 -21.23 -5.71
C ARG A 33 16.59 -22.52 -4.92
N SER A 34 15.67 -23.45 -5.15
CA SER A 34 15.81 -24.80 -4.65
C SER A 34 17.21 -25.31 -5.05
N CYS A 35 18.05 -25.54 -4.05
CA CYS A 35 19.28 -26.28 -4.23
C CYS A 35 18.86 -27.75 -4.30
N ASP A 36 18.49 -28.19 -5.51
CA ASP A 36 18.26 -29.60 -5.78
C ASP A 36 19.64 -30.27 -5.73
N GLY A 37 19.99 -30.70 -4.52
CA GLY A 37 21.25 -31.32 -4.21
C GLY A 37 21.51 -32.53 -5.10
N SER A 38 22.68 -32.52 -5.72
CA SER A 38 23.42 -33.74 -6.06
C SER A 38 23.48 -34.66 -4.83
N GLY A 39 22.69 -35.74 -4.85
CA GLY A 39 22.68 -36.80 -3.85
C GLY A 39 22.61 -38.16 -4.54
N SER A 40 23.77 -38.77 -4.75
CA SER A 40 23.94 -40.17 -5.13
C SER A 40 23.39 -41.09 -4.02
N GLY A 41 22.46 -41.99 -4.37
CA GLY A 41 21.95 -42.99 -3.43
C GLY A 41 21.27 -44.15 -4.16
N SER A 42 22.03 -45.22 -4.39
CA SER A 42 21.52 -46.53 -4.80
C SER A 42 20.72 -47.15 -3.65
N GLY A 43 19.54 -47.71 -3.94
CA GLY A 43 18.73 -48.40 -2.93
C GLY A 43 17.54 -49.12 -3.55
N ASP A 44 17.72 -50.41 -3.82
CA ASP A 44 16.67 -51.37 -4.18
C ASP A 44 15.73 -51.63 -2.99
N GLY A 45 14.45 -51.89 -3.27
CA GLY A 45 13.53 -52.50 -2.31
C GLY A 45 12.05 -52.18 -2.55
N GLY A 46 11.29 -53.17 -3.03
CA GLY A 46 9.84 -53.09 -3.18
C GLY A 46 9.04 -53.50 -1.94
N GLY A 47 7.73 -53.26 -1.97
CA GLY A 47 6.73 -54.00 -1.17
C GLY A 47 5.67 -53.17 -0.41
N GLY A 48 4.48 -53.04 -1.02
CA GLY A 48 3.13 -53.23 -0.44
C GLY A 48 2.66 -52.51 0.84
N GLY A 49 1.42 -51.98 0.78
CA GLY A 49 0.52 -51.90 1.95
C GLY A 49 -0.28 -50.59 2.10
N SER A 50 -1.59 -50.69 1.94
CA SER A 50 -2.61 -49.65 2.21
C SER A 50 -2.74 -49.27 3.69
N THR A 51 -3.16 -48.04 4.03
CA THR A 51 -4.41 -47.70 4.76
C THR A 51 -4.43 -46.25 5.27
N GLY A 52 -5.62 -45.64 5.28
CA GLY A 52 -6.11 -44.79 6.38
C GLY A 52 -5.73 -43.31 6.36
N GLY A 53 -6.70 -42.45 6.05
CA GLY A 53 -6.55 -40.99 6.04
C GLY A 53 -6.73 -40.31 7.40
N SER A 54 -6.29 -39.06 7.44
CA SER A 54 -6.93 -37.98 8.19
C SER A 54 -6.62 -36.66 7.48
N ALA A 55 -7.65 -36.09 6.85
CA ALA A 55 -7.59 -34.80 6.19
C ALA A 55 -7.42 -33.70 7.24
N GLY A 56 -6.19 -33.21 7.39
CA GLY A 56 -5.91 -31.91 7.99
C GLY A 56 -5.89 -30.86 6.90
N ALA A 57 -6.90 -29.99 6.88
CA ALA A 57 -6.97 -28.87 5.96
C ALA A 57 -5.89 -27.84 6.28
N SER A 58 -4.77 -27.88 5.56
CA SER A 58 -3.94 -26.68 5.35
C SER A 58 -4.18 -26.21 3.92
N GLY A 59 -5.22 -25.39 3.75
CA GLY A 59 -5.50 -24.69 2.51
C GLY A 59 -4.44 -23.61 2.27
N GLY A 60 -3.25 -24.04 1.82
CA GLY A 60 -2.27 -23.17 1.19
C GLY A 60 -2.44 -23.29 -0.31
N GLY A 61 -3.16 -22.35 -0.92
CA GLY A 61 -3.30 -22.27 -2.37
C GLY A 61 -1.98 -21.88 -3.01
N SER A 62 -1.13 -22.86 -3.33
CA SER A 62 0.05 -22.67 -4.17
C SER A 62 -0.20 -23.32 -5.52
N ALA A 63 -0.52 -22.49 -6.50
CA ALA A 63 -0.32 -22.79 -7.91
C ALA A 63 -0.51 -21.51 -8.75
N VAL A 64 0.54 -20.70 -8.88
CA VAL A 64 0.77 -20.02 -10.15
C VAL A 64 2.26 -20.06 -10.45
N GLY A 65 2.62 -20.87 -11.44
CA GLY A 65 3.97 -20.95 -11.96
C GLY A 65 4.29 -19.67 -12.71
N SER A 66 5.34 -18.99 -12.28
CA SER A 66 6.18 -18.15 -13.12
C SER A 66 7.55 -18.15 -12.46
N SER A 67 8.63 -18.10 -13.24
CA SER A 67 10.02 -18.23 -12.81
C SER A 67 10.50 -17.05 -11.95
N GLY A 68 9.86 -16.81 -10.82
CA GLY A 68 10.11 -15.77 -9.83
C GLY A 68 9.72 -16.33 -8.47
N GLY A 69 10.46 -15.93 -7.44
CA GLY A 69 10.33 -16.46 -6.10
C GLY A 69 8.91 -16.44 -5.50
N GLU A 70 8.70 -17.21 -4.43
CA GLU A 70 7.43 -17.24 -3.70
C GLU A 70 7.18 -15.90 -2.99
N VAL A 71 5.98 -15.34 -3.13
CA VAL A 71 5.59 -14.09 -2.42
C VAL A 71 5.26 -14.43 -0.98
N LEU A 72 6.00 -13.84 -0.04
CA LEU A 72 5.87 -14.07 1.41
C LEU A 72 4.88 -13.10 2.06
N GLU A 73 4.89 -11.83 1.64
CA GLU A 73 4.11 -10.76 2.27
C GLU A 73 3.82 -9.66 1.25
N ILE A 74 2.69 -8.96 1.44
CA ILE A 74 2.31 -7.80 0.63
C ILE A 74 1.87 -6.67 1.56
N GLU A 75 2.51 -5.52 1.41
CA GLU A 75 2.14 -4.27 2.09
C GLU A 75 1.64 -3.25 1.08
N ALA A 76 0.64 -2.45 1.48
CA ALA A 76 -0.05 -1.53 0.58
C ALA A 76 -0.17 -0.13 1.18
N CYS A 77 0.10 0.91 0.39
CA CYS A 77 -0.14 2.29 0.80
C CYS A 77 -0.64 3.18 -0.35
N GLN A 78 -1.37 4.23 0.00
CA GLN A 78 -1.78 5.25 -0.96
C GLN A 78 -0.66 6.27 -1.17
N VAL A 79 -0.35 6.56 -2.43
CA VAL A 79 0.71 7.50 -2.84
C VAL A 79 0.12 8.57 -3.76
N GLY A 80 0.30 9.83 -3.38
CA GLY A 80 -0.02 10.99 -4.22
C GLY A 80 1.26 11.72 -4.64
N PHE A 81 1.47 11.86 -5.95
CA PHE A 81 2.65 12.55 -6.49
C PHE A 81 2.49 14.06 -6.39
N ARG A 82 3.38 14.74 -5.66
CA ARG A 82 3.39 16.21 -5.57
C ARG A 82 4.79 16.75 -5.46
N HIS A 83 4.98 17.98 -5.91
CA HIS A 83 6.22 18.73 -5.70
C HIS A 83 5.90 20.02 -4.94
N ALA A 84 6.58 20.26 -3.81
CA ALA A 84 6.44 21.49 -3.03
C ALA A 84 7.80 22.20 -2.95
N GLN A 85 7.81 23.49 -3.26
CA GLN A 85 9.04 24.30 -3.27
C GLN A 85 8.77 25.70 -2.73
N VAL A 86 9.72 26.28 -2.00
CA VAL A 86 9.72 27.71 -1.69
C VAL A 86 10.66 28.43 -2.67
N LYS A 87 10.13 29.37 -3.45
CA LYS A 87 10.90 30.18 -4.40
C LYS A 87 10.36 31.60 -4.43
N GLY A 88 11.24 32.60 -4.42
CA GLY A 88 10.83 34.00 -4.49
C GLY A 88 9.86 34.42 -3.39
N ARG A 89 10.03 33.89 -2.17
CA ARG A 89 9.15 34.12 -0.99
C ARG A 89 7.71 33.61 -1.17
N GLN A 90 7.48 32.71 -2.12
CA GLN A 90 6.19 32.05 -2.33
C GLN A 90 6.32 30.55 -2.09
N LEU A 91 5.26 29.95 -1.53
CA LEU A 91 5.10 28.50 -1.49
C LEU A 91 4.46 28.05 -2.80
N LEU A 92 5.19 27.22 -3.53
CA LEU A 92 4.76 26.61 -4.77
C LEU A 92 4.36 25.15 -4.51
N HIS A 93 3.18 24.77 -4.96
CA HIS A 93 2.73 23.38 -5.05
C HIS A 93 2.53 23.05 -6.52
N ASN A 94 3.20 21.99 -7.01
CA ASN A 94 3.18 21.60 -8.42
C ASN A 94 3.53 22.78 -9.35
N ASN A 95 4.52 23.59 -8.94
CA ASN A 95 5.00 24.81 -9.60
C ASN A 95 4.00 25.98 -9.65
N GLN A 96 2.87 25.89 -8.96
CA GLN A 96 1.86 26.96 -8.84
C GLN A 96 1.86 27.56 -7.44
N SER A 97 1.69 28.87 -7.33
CA SER A 97 1.60 29.57 -6.04
C SER A 97 0.26 29.25 -5.38
N VAL A 98 0.29 28.87 -4.10
CA VAL A 98 -0.92 28.44 -3.37
C VAL A 98 -1.32 29.41 -2.26
N MET A 99 -2.63 29.53 -2.05
CA MET A 99 -3.22 30.23 -0.91
C MET A 99 -3.68 29.21 0.14
N ILE A 100 -3.15 29.29 1.36
CA ILE A 100 -3.53 28.37 2.44
C ILE A 100 -4.79 28.89 3.12
N LYS A 101 -5.95 28.28 2.83
CA LYS A 101 -7.23 28.54 3.51
C LYS A 101 -7.42 27.66 4.77
N GLY A 102 -6.42 27.58 5.64
CA GLY A 102 -6.39 26.61 6.75
C GLY A 102 -7.11 27.04 8.03
N VAL A 103 -7.51 26.06 8.85
CA VAL A 103 -7.98 26.26 10.23
C VAL A 103 -7.19 25.36 11.19
N ASN A 104 -6.97 25.83 12.42
CA ASN A 104 -6.35 25.01 13.45
C ASN A 104 -7.40 24.08 14.08
N ARG A 105 -7.18 22.77 13.98
CA ARG A 105 -8.02 21.75 14.62
C ARG A 105 -7.27 21.15 15.81
N HIS A 106 -7.80 21.32 17.01
CA HIS A 106 -7.35 20.58 18.19
C HIS A 106 -8.11 19.27 18.34
N GLU A 107 -7.42 18.22 18.81
CA GLU A 107 -8.03 16.93 19.15
C GLU A 107 -8.81 17.05 20.46
N HIS A 108 -10.07 17.45 20.37
CA HIS A 108 -10.95 17.63 21.51
C HIS A 108 -12.34 17.03 21.24
N ASP A 109 -12.77 16.15 22.14
CA ASP A 109 -14.12 15.60 22.26
C ASP A 109 -14.75 16.13 23.57
N PRO A 110 -15.97 16.68 23.54
CA PRO A 110 -16.59 17.29 24.73
C PRO A 110 -16.86 16.31 25.87
N ARG A 111 -16.91 15.01 25.60
CA ARG A 111 -17.15 13.95 26.61
C ARG A 111 -15.88 13.18 26.96
N ARG A 112 -14.99 12.96 25.99
CA ARG A 112 -13.79 12.13 26.15
C ARG A 112 -12.48 12.92 26.26
N GLY A 113 -12.53 14.25 26.24
CA GLY A 113 -11.34 15.09 26.28
C GLY A 113 -10.48 14.89 25.03
N LYS A 114 -9.25 14.38 25.17
CA LYS A 114 -8.32 14.23 24.03
C LYS A 114 -8.54 12.97 23.18
N THR A 115 -9.43 12.07 23.59
CA THR A 115 -9.75 10.86 22.82
C THR A 115 -10.87 11.16 21.82
N VAL A 116 -10.51 11.50 20.59
CA VAL A 116 -11.45 11.78 19.50
C VAL A 116 -11.84 10.51 18.74
N SER A 117 -13.11 10.39 18.34
CA SER A 117 -13.57 9.30 17.47
C SER A 117 -13.29 9.60 16.00
N LEU A 118 -13.18 8.55 15.18
CA LEU A 118 -13.06 8.67 13.72
C LEU A 118 -14.23 9.47 13.12
N ASP A 119 -15.45 9.20 13.57
CA ASP A 119 -16.65 9.92 13.09
C ASP A 119 -16.55 11.43 13.32
N SER A 120 -16.03 11.84 14.49
CA SER A 120 -15.81 13.25 14.81
C SER A 120 -14.74 13.87 13.89
N MET A 121 -13.70 13.12 13.52
CA MET A 121 -12.70 13.57 12.54
C MET A 121 -13.31 13.79 11.15
N VAL A 122 -14.10 12.83 10.68
CA VAL A 122 -14.77 12.90 9.38
C VAL A 122 -15.77 14.06 9.35
N GLN A 123 -16.54 14.23 10.42
CA GLN A 123 -17.48 15.35 10.54
C GLN A 123 -16.76 16.70 10.55
N ALA A 124 -15.68 16.83 11.32
CA ALA A 124 -14.87 18.05 11.34
C ALA A 124 -14.31 18.39 9.94
N ARG A 125 -13.79 17.39 9.21
CA ARG A 125 -13.35 17.56 7.82
C ARG A 125 -14.48 18.05 6.91
N ALA A 126 -15.66 17.46 7.02
CA ALA A 126 -16.81 17.82 6.20
C ALA A 126 -17.27 19.26 6.45
N VAL A 127 -17.26 19.72 7.70
CA VAL A 127 -17.58 21.11 8.05
C VAL A 127 -16.58 22.06 7.41
N TYR A 128 -15.27 21.78 7.52
CA TYR A 128 -14.24 22.63 6.93
C TYR A 128 -14.39 22.78 5.41
N LEU A 129 -14.55 21.67 4.69
CA LEU A 129 -14.67 21.72 3.23
C LEU A 129 -15.88 22.54 2.76
N ARG A 130 -17.01 22.46 3.47
CA ARG A 130 -18.19 23.29 3.17
C ARG A 130 -17.91 24.79 3.25
N PHE A 131 -17.04 25.22 4.15
CA PHE A 131 -16.68 26.64 4.27
C PHE A 131 -15.67 27.07 3.21
N VAL A 132 -14.75 26.18 2.83
CA VAL A 132 -13.76 26.47 1.78
C VAL A 132 -14.43 26.72 0.43
N ASP A 133 -15.42 25.90 0.07
CA ASP A 133 -16.13 25.99 -1.21
C ASP A 133 -17.09 27.21 -1.30
N ALA A 134 -17.41 27.84 -0.16
CA ALA A 134 -18.33 28.98 -0.08
C ALA A 134 -17.64 30.36 -0.25
N THR A 135 -16.33 30.40 -0.50
CA THR A 135 -15.51 31.63 -0.55
C THR A 135 -14.58 31.68 -1.75
#